data_AF-A0A167ED02-F1
#
_entry.id   AF-A0A167ED02-F1
#
_cell.length_a   1.000
_cell.length_b   1.000
_cell.length_c   1.000
_cell.angle_alpha   90.00
_cell.angle_beta   90.00
_cell.angle_gamma   90.00
#
_symmetry.space_group_name_H-M   'P 1'
#
loop_
_entity.id
_entity.type
_entity.pdbx_description
1 polymer ?
#
loop_
_entity_poly.entity_id
_entity_poly.type
_entity_poly.pdbx_seq_one_letter_code
_entity_poly.pdbx_strand_id
1 'polypeptide(L)'
;MRSIAAEMNGNHPLQSRLEKWNETQLEFKLDGYRRTYGAGEPIRRAMELQIVKDTSVLPKIVTGPSRPLHLDILEGRDDAVDWDEVYTGPESTLDFHSELEKRMNV
;
A
#
# COMPACT_ATOMS: atom_id res chain seq x y z
N MET A 1 -31.80 -21.91 -5.35
CA MET A 1 -30.61 -22.51 -4.69
C MET A 1 -29.42 -22.29 -5.60
N ARG A 2 -28.40 -21.54 -5.17
CA ARG A 2 -27.14 -21.39 -5.93
C ARG A 2 -26.31 -22.66 -5.76
N SER A 3 -25.68 -23.11 -6.84
CA SER A 3 -24.85 -24.32 -6.86
C SER A 3 -23.49 -24.05 -6.20
N ILE A 4 -23.06 -24.92 -5.29
CA ILE A 4 -21.74 -24.86 -4.62
C ILE A 4 -20.61 -24.87 -5.67
N ALA A 5 -20.80 -25.57 -6.79
CA ALA A 5 -19.85 -25.57 -7.90
C ALA A 5 -19.72 -24.20 -8.58
N ALA A 6 -20.76 -23.37 -8.59
CA ALA A 6 -20.71 -22.02 -9.14
C ALA A 6 -20.02 -21.02 -8.19
N GLU A 7 -20.05 -21.26 -6.88
CA GLU A 7 -19.24 -20.50 -5.90
C GLU A 7 -17.76 -20.88 -5.97
N MET A 8 -17.45 -22.14 -6.31
CA MET A 8 -16.06 -22.61 -6.43
C MET A 8 -15.43 -22.34 -7.80
N ASN A 9 -16.21 -22.35 -8.89
CA ASN A 9 -15.70 -22.14 -10.26
C ASN A 9 -15.16 -20.72 -10.52
N GLY A 10 -15.47 -19.74 -9.68
CA GLY A 10 -15.00 -18.35 -9.82
C GLY A 10 -13.67 -18.03 -9.10
N ASN A 11 -13.19 -18.91 -8.22
CA ASN A 11 -12.00 -18.63 -7.42
C ASN A 11 -10.80 -19.35 -8.01
N HIS A 12 -10.08 -18.68 -8.91
CA HIS A 12 -8.80 -19.18 -9.39
C HIS A 12 -7.85 -19.32 -8.18
N PRO A 13 -7.16 -20.46 -7.99
CA PRO A 13 -6.35 -20.68 -6.80
C PRO A 13 -5.20 -19.66 -6.64
N LEU A 14 -4.74 -19.07 -7.74
CA LEU A 14 -3.74 -17.99 -7.69
C LEU A 14 -4.33 -16.59 -7.47
N GLN A 15 -5.64 -16.40 -7.63
CA GLN A 15 -6.26 -15.08 -7.44
C GLN A 15 -6.08 -14.62 -5.99
N SER A 16 -6.42 -15.49 -5.03
CA SER A 16 -6.23 -15.17 -3.60
C SER A 16 -4.76 -14.93 -3.24
N ARG A 17 -3.83 -15.57 -3.96
CA ARG A 17 -2.39 -15.36 -3.76
C ARG A 17 -1.93 -14.02 -4.36
N LEU A 18 -2.45 -13.65 -5.52
CA LEU A 18 -2.12 -12.39 -6.17
C LEU A 18 -2.67 -11.20 -5.37
N GLU A 19 -3.91 -11.30 -4.89
CA GLU A 19 -4.54 -10.29 -4.02
C GLU A 19 -3.74 -10.06 -2.73
N LYS A 20 -3.17 -11.12 -2.15
CA LYS A 20 -2.41 -11.06 -0.89
C LYS A 20 -0.89 -11.00 -1.08
N TRP A 21 -0.40 -10.80 -2.31
CA TRP A 21 1.03 -10.88 -2.59
C TRP A 21 1.84 -9.93 -1.71
N ASN A 22 1.45 -8.65 -1.69
CA ASN A 22 2.16 -7.61 -0.93
C ASN A 22 2.12 -7.87 0.59
N GLU A 23 0.98 -8.30 1.11
CA GLU A 23 0.82 -8.64 2.53
C GLU A 23 1.72 -9.83 2.91
N THR A 24 1.74 -10.87 2.07
CA THR A 24 2.58 -12.05 2.29
C THR A 24 4.07 -11.71 2.25
N GLN A 25 4.49 -10.83 1.34
CA GLN A 25 5.88 -10.37 1.27
C GLN A 25 6.27 -9.56 2.51
N LEU A 26 5.38 -8.69 3.00
CA LEU A 26 5.61 -7.92 4.22
C LEU A 26 5.73 -8.83 5.44
N GLU A 27 4.81 -9.79 5.59
CA GLU A 27 4.82 -10.76 6.70
C GLU A 27 6.13 -11.55 6.70
N PHE A 28 6.58 -12.04 5.55
CA PHE A 28 7.85 -12.74 5.41
C PHE A 28 9.04 -11.90 5.86
N LYS A 29 9.06 -10.59 5.54
CA LYS A 29 10.12 -9.67 5.98
C LYS A 29 10.07 -9.45 7.49
N LEU A 30 8.89 -9.21 8.05
CA LEU A 30 8.70 -9.02 9.50
C LEU A 30 9.13 -10.26 10.30
N ASP A 31 8.86 -11.45 9.78
CA ASP A 31 9.35 -12.71 10.33
C ASP A 31 10.88 -12.81 10.26
N GLY A 32 11.48 -12.37 9.16
CA GLY A 32 12.93 -12.23 9.02
C GLY A 32 13.52 -11.34 10.11
N TYR A 33 12.98 -10.13 10.26
CA TYR A 33 13.41 -9.18 11.29
C TYR A 33 13.22 -9.71 12.71
N ARG A 34 12.11 -10.41 12.96
CA ARG A 34 11.87 -11.06 14.24
C ARG A 34 12.95 -12.07 14.59
N ARG A 35 13.43 -12.83 13.60
CA ARG A 35 14.47 -13.85 13.78
C ARG A 35 15.86 -13.24 13.94
N THR A 36 16.17 -12.16 13.24
CA THR A 36 17.51 -11.53 13.26
C THR A 36 17.69 -10.52 14.39
N TYR A 37 16.67 -9.71 14.66
CA TYR A 37 16.72 -8.56 15.56
C TYR A 37 15.80 -8.70 16.79
N GLY A 38 14.99 -9.77 16.84
CA GLY A 38 14.05 -10.03 17.92
C GLY A 38 12.69 -9.38 17.70
N ALA A 39 11.79 -9.56 18.67
CA ALA A 39 10.39 -9.13 18.54
C ALA A 39 10.18 -7.61 18.55
N GLY A 40 11.16 -6.81 18.99
CA GLY A 40 11.03 -5.36 19.05
C GLY A 40 10.97 -4.69 17.67
N GLU A 41 11.75 -5.19 16.71
CA GLU A 41 11.84 -4.62 15.37
C GLU A 41 10.52 -4.65 14.59
N PRO A 42 9.78 -5.79 14.48
CA PRO A 42 8.50 -5.80 13.78
C PRO A 42 7.44 -4.93 14.47
N ILE A 43 7.45 -4.83 15.81
CA ILE A 43 6.53 -3.97 16.56
C ILE A 43 6.79 -2.51 16.26
N ARG A 44 8.05 -2.08 16.35
CA ARG A 44 8.46 -0.71 16.04
C ARG A 44 8.07 -0.35 14.61
N ARG A 45 8.37 -1.22 13.64
CA ARG A 45 8.04 -0.98 12.24
C ARG A 45 6.54 -0.86 12.00
N ALA A 46 5.72 -1.67 12.67
CA ALA A 46 4.26 -1.55 12.60
C ALA A 46 3.78 -0.20 13.15
N MET A 47 4.37 0.28 14.24
CA MET A 47 4.06 1.61 14.79
C MET A 47 4.49 2.74 13.84
N GLU A 48 5.68 2.66 13.25
CA GLU A 48 6.16 3.63 12.27
C GLU A 48 5.25 3.67 11.03
N LEU A 49 4.84 2.50 10.53
CA LEU A 49 3.91 2.39 9.40
C LEU A 49 2.56 3.06 9.73
N GLN A 50 2.06 2.88 10.95
CA GLN A 50 0.81 3.51 11.39
C GLN A 50 0.94 5.04 11.47
N ILE A 51 1.99 5.55 12.13
CA ILE A 51 2.28 6.99 12.23
C ILE A 51 2.36 7.60 10.84
N VAL A 52 3.05 6.93 9.93
CA VAL A 52 3.23 7.37 8.56
C VAL A 52 1.89 7.40 7.81
N LYS A 53 1.04 6.39 7.93
CA LYS A 53 -0.30 6.39 7.32
C LYS A 53 -1.17 7.53 7.82
N ASP A 54 -1.05 7.85 9.10
CA ASP A 54 -1.81 8.93 9.73
C ASP A 54 -1.25 10.32 9.36
N THR A 55 0.07 10.42 9.16
CA THR A 55 0.77 11.71 8.95
C THR A 55 1.00 12.05 7.48
N SER A 56 1.04 11.08 6.56
CA SER A 56 1.41 11.33 5.18
C SER A 56 0.35 12.15 4.45
N VAL A 57 0.56 13.47 4.44
CA VAL A 57 -0.15 14.42 3.59
C VAL A 57 0.83 14.88 2.54
N LEU A 58 0.98 14.06 1.51
CA LEU A 58 1.64 14.50 0.30
C LEU A 58 0.54 14.89 -0.69
N PRO A 59 0.41 16.18 -1.02
CA PRO A 59 -0.55 16.63 -2.02
C PRO A 59 -0.26 15.94 -3.34
N LYS A 60 -1.29 15.47 -4.02
CA LYS A 60 -1.12 14.79 -5.32
C LYS A 60 -0.47 15.69 -6.35
N ILE A 61 -0.59 17.00 -6.21
CA ILE A 61 0.11 17.96 -7.06
C ILE A 61 1.64 17.95 -6.87
N VAL A 62 2.15 17.58 -5.69
CA VAL A 62 3.58 17.53 -5.40
C VAL A 62 4.18 16.16 -5.69
N THR A 63 3.43 15.09 -5.43
CA THR A 63 3.92 13.70 -5.54
C THR A 63 3.44 12.97 -6.79
N GLY A 64 2.51 13.57 -7.55
CA GLY A 64 1.85 12.89 -8.66
C GLY A 64 0.99 11.71 -8.17
N PRO A 65 0.72 10.70 -9.00
CA PRO A 65 0.03 9.48 -8.58
C PRO A 65 0.93 8.54 -7.76
N SER A 66 2.21 8.88 -7.58
CA SER A 66 3.17 7.99 -6.93
C SER A 66 2.89 7.83 -5.45
N ARG A 67 3.28 6.68 -4.92
CA ARG A 67 3.14 6.37 -3.50
C ARG A 67 4.10 7.24 -2.68
N PRO A 68 3.75 7.56 -1.43
CA PRO A 68 4.67 8.23 -0.52
C PRO A 68 5.93 7.37 -0.27
N LEU A 69 7.11 7.88 -0.63
CA LEU A 69 8.39 7.16 -0.52
C LEU A 69 8.63 6.52 0.86
N HIS A 70 8.23 7.20 1.94
CA HIS A 70 8.37 6.68 3.30
C HIS A 70 7.56 5.41 3.56
N LEU A 71 6.44 5.19 2.85
CA LEU A 71 5.65 3.96 2.95
C LEU A 71 6.39 2.83 2.27
N ASP A 72 6.97 3.10 1.10
CA ASP A 72 7.67 2.09 0.32
C ASP A 72 8.96 1.66 1.03
N ILE A 73 9.67 2.57 1.71
CA ILE A 73 10.82 2.20 2.56
C ILE A 73 10.40 1.27 3.70
N LEU A 74 9.30 1.58 4.40
CA LEU A 74 8.85 0.77 5.53
C LEU A 74 8.31 -0.61 5.10
N GLU A 75 7.69 -0.68 3.92
CA GLU A 75 7.24 -1.92 3.28
C GLU A 75 8.39 -2.66 2.56
N GLY A 76 9.54 -2.01 2.41
CA GLY A 76 10.72 -2.49 1.69
C GLY A 76 10.48 -2.71 0.20
N ARG A 77 9.73 -1.82 -0.44
CA ARG A 77 9.43 -1.79 -1.88
C ARG A 77 10.06 -0.58 -2.57
N ASP A 78 11.10 -0.02 -1.98
CA ASP A 78 11.84 1.14 -2.48
C ASP A 78 12.61 0.86 -3.80
N ASP A 79 12.75 -0.41 -4.17
CA ASP A 79 13.37 -0.88 -5.41
C ASP A 79 12.38 -1.26 -6.51
N ALA A 80 11.07 -1.21 -6.24
CA ALA A 80 10.02 -1.59 -7.16
C ALA A 80 9.26 -0.37 -7.70
N VAL A 81 8.82 -0.45 -8.96
CA VAL A 81 8.02 0.60 -9.62
C VAL A 81 6.77 -0.06 -10.18
N ASP A 82 5.60 0.53 -9.91
CA ASP A 82 4.33 0.04 -10.44
C ASP A 82 3.96 0.72 -11.77
N TRP A 83 3.10 0.09 -12.55
CA TRP A 83 2.68 0.63 -13.86
C TRP A 83 1.92 1.96 -13.73
N ASP A 84 1.16 2.13 -12.63
CA ASP A 84 0.43 3.37 -12.29
C ASP A 84 1.37 4.57 -12.08
N GLU A 85 2.63 4.31 -11.69
CA GLU A 85 3.63 5.36 -11.46
C GLU A 85 4.30 5.80 -12.75
N VAL A 86 4.45 4.88 -13.72
CA VAL A 86 5.04 5.17 -15.04
C VAL A 86 4.03 5.82 -15.97
N TYR A 87 2.80 5.30 -15.98
CA TYR A 87 1.72 5.79 -16.82
C TYR A 87 0.74 6.58 -15.99
N THR A 88 1.15 7.80 -15.64
CA THR A 88 0.23 8.77 -15.04
C THR A 88 -0.85 9.08 -16.07
N GLY A 89 -2.12 8.85 -15.71
CA GLY A 89 -3.27 9.25 -16.54
C GLY A 89 -3.28 10.76 -16.84
N PRO A 90 -4.27 11.29 -17.57
CA PRO A 90 -4.32 12.72 -17.88
C PRO A 90 -4.15 13.54 -16.59
N GLU A 91 -3.14 14.41 -16.54
CA GLU A 91 -2.83 15.20 -15.35
C GLU A 91 -4.11 15.91 -14.89
N SER A 92 -4.67 15.44 -13.78
CA SER A 92 -5.76 16.14 -13.14
C SER A 92 -5.15 17.44 -12.60
N THR A 93 -5.51 18.57 -13.21
CA THR A 93 -5.23 19.91 -12.72
C THR A 93 -5.99 20.14 -11.42
N LEU A 94 -5.65 19.39 -10.37
CA LEU A 94 -6.21 19.52 -9.04
C LEU A 94 -5.49 20.66 -8.34
N ASP A 95 -6.20 21.75 -8.11
CA ASP A 95 -5.74 22.82 -7.22
C ASP A 95 -5.51 22.24 -5.82
N PHE A 96 -4.36 22.59 -5.24
CA PHE A 96 -3.98 22.20 -3.89
C PHE A 96 -5.06 22.56 -2.86
N HIS A 97 -5.71 23.72 -3.03
CA HIS A 97 -6.76 24.18 -2.12
C HIS A 97 -7.99 23.26 -2.17
N SER A 98 -8.44 22.88 -3.36
CA SER A 98 -9.59 21.97 -3.52
C SER A 98 -9.30 20.57 -2.97
N GLU A 99 -8.05 20.09 -3.04
CA GLU A 99 -7.64 18.81 -2.44
C GLU A 99 -7.68 18.87 -0.90
N LEU A 100 -7.25 19.99 -0.31
CA LEU A 100 -7.31 20.22 1.13
C LEU A 100 -8.74 20.37 1.64
N GLU A 101 -9.59 21.14 0.96
CA GLU A 101 -11.00 21.34 1.33
C GLU A 101 -11.76 20.02 1.40
N LYS A 102 -11.64 19.19 0.36
CA LYS A 102 -12.23 17.84 0.33
C LYS A 102 -11.79 16.96 1.50
N ARG A 103 -10.55 17.12 1.97
CA ARG A 103 -10.00 16.32 3.09
C ARG A 103 -10.45 16.87 4.45
N MET A 104 -10.54 18.18 4.58
CA MET A 104 -10.99 18.84 5.81
C MET A 104 -12.52 18.81 5.97
N ASN A 105 -13.24 18.25 4.99
CA ASN A 105 -14.71 18.28 4.90
C ASN A 105 -15.25 19.72 4.99
N VAL A 106 -14.55 20.66 4.37
CA VAL A 106 -14.93 22.08 4.25
C VAL A 106 -15.43 22.34 2.84
#